data_AF-V6T7X4-F1
#
_entry.id   AF-V6T7X4-F1
#
_cell.length_a   1.000
_cell.length_b   1.000
_cell.length_c   1.000
_cell.angle_alpha   90.00
_cell.angle_beta   90.00
_cell.angle_gamma   90.00
#
_symmetry.space_group_name_H-M   'P 1'
#
loop_
_entity.id
_entity.type
_entity.pdbx_description
1 polymer ?
#
loop_
_entity_poly.entity_id
_entity_poly.type
_entity_poly.pdbx_seq_one_letter_code
_entity_poly.pdbx_strand_id
1 'polypeptide(L)'
;MHPGVHGKVRRELRGWPVHSHRWGSKYCSRCKAGFAPVDGVCVSTTTRAPTGCTPGTDGTCTACTDTYFLQSGGCYQSTKYPGNTLCSNAAGGKCTACTNGQQADGSSGSCPACDPTCKTCTTKEDPNACSACFSGYYKSGTKCIACDKDDGSIKGVPNYLSCKEPASSSGAVTCYVKTDGTNNGGSTNKSGLSTGAIAGISVAVIVVVGGLVGFLC
;
A
#
# COMPACT_ATOMS: atom_id res chain seq x y z
N MET A 1 -4.55 -22.39 29.57
CA MET A 1 -5.81 -21.66 29.28
C MET A 1 -5.46 -20.20 29.08
N HIS A 2 -5.33 -19.75 27.82
CA HIS A 2 -5.07 -18.35 27.48
C HIS A 2 -6.40 -17.63 27.26
N PRO A 3 -6.73 -16.54 27.99
CA PRO A 3 -7.87 -15.72 27.62
C PRO A 3 -7.44 -14.73 26.54
N GLY A 4 -8.00 -14.90 25.34
CA GLY A 4 -7.83 -14.00 24.22
C GLY A 4 -8.48 -12.64 24.46
N VAL A 5 -7.74 -11.57 24.18
CA VAL A 5 -8.26 -10.19 24.22
C VAL A 5 -8.52 -9.74 22.79
N HIS A 6 -9.66 -10.16 22.24
CA HIS A 6 -10.33 -9.45 21.15
C HIS A 6 -11.10 -8.27 21.76
N GLY A 7 -10.37 -7.20 22.09
CA GLY A 7 -10.91 -5.95 22.61
C GLY A 7 -11.48 -5.08 21.49
N LYS A 8 -12.80 -4.96 21.47
CA LYS A 8 -13.61 -4.08 20.63
C LYS A 8 -13.18 -2.60 20.80
N VAL A 9 -12.28 -2.10 19.95
CA VAL A 9 -11.94 -0.66 19.86
C VAL A 9 -13.06 0.06 19.10
N ARG A 10 -14.17 0.29 19.81
CA ARG A 10 -15.16 1.31 19.46
C ARG A 10 -15.52 2.04 20.74
N ARG A 11 -14.79 3.11 21.05
CA ARG A 11 -15.28 4.29 21.77
C ARG A 11 -14.24 5.41 21.79
N GLU A 12 -14.71 6.58 21.37
CA GLU A 12 -14.29 7.93 21.80
C GLU A 12 -13.06 8.56 21.15
N LEU A 13 -13.33 9.04 19.92
CA LEU A 13 -12.64 10.10 19.21
C LEU A 13 -12.91 11.46 19.87
N ARG A 14 -12.11 11.87 20.86
CA ARG A 14 -11.92 13.29 21.17
C ARG A 14 -10.43 13.63 21.18
N GLY A 15 -9.95 14.08 20.03
CA GLY A 15 -8.76 14.93 19.93
C GLY A 15 -7.54 14.37 19.20
N TRP A 16 -7.49 13.09 18.84
CA TRP A 16 -6.32 12.54 18.12
C TRP A 16 -6.77 11.78 16.85
N PRO A 17 -6.22 12.12 15.67
CA PRO A 17 -6.47 11.35 14.46
C PRO A 17 -5.84 9.97 14.62
N VAL A 18 -6.68 8.97 14.90
CA VAL A 18 -6.31 7.56 14.77
C VAL A 18 -6.06 7.28 13.30
N HIS A 19 -4.82 7.51 12.88
CA HIS A 19 -4.31 7.17 11.57
C HIS A 19 -4.34 5.65 11.42
N SER A 20 -5.47 5.14 10.94
CA SER A 20 -5.60 3.76 10.50
C SER A 20 -4.84 3.64 9.18
N HIS A 21 -3.53 3.53 9.25
CA HIS A 21 -2.72 3.14 8.10
C HIS A 21 -3.20 1.73 7.72
N ARG A 22 -4.04 1.63 6.68
CA ARG A 22 -4.58 0.35 6.15
C ARG A 22 -3.50 -0.57 5.57
N TRP A 23 -2.24 -0.26 5.82
CA TRP A 23 -1.09 -1.02 5.39
C TRP A 23 -1.06 -2.18 6.35
N GLY A 24 -1.34 -3.39 5.87
CA GLY A 24 -1.68 -4.58 6.68
C GLY A 24 -0.60 -5.07 7.68
N SER A 25 0.39 -4.24 8.00
CA SER A 25 1.32 -4.26 9.12
C SER A 25 0.74 -3.82 10.46
N LYS A 26 0.53 -4.67 11.46
CA LYS A 26 0.43 -4.17 12.84
C LYS A 26 1.83 -3.75 13.30
N TYR A 27 2.08 -2.46 13.43
CA TYR A 27 3.31 -1.94 14.02
C TYR A 27 3.01 -1.07 15.24
N CYS A 28 3.93 -1.05 16.20
CA CYS A 28 3.77 -0.26 17.42
C CYS A 28 3.97 1.23 17.10
N SER A 29 2.91 2.02 17.19
CA SER A 29 2.99 3.49 17.18
C SER A 29 3.22 4.09 18.56
N ARG A 30 2.94 3.32 19.62
CA ARG A 30 3.17 3.67 21.03
C ARG A 30 3.51 2.42 21.82
N CYS A 31 4.38 2.58 22.82
CA CYS A 31 4.85 1.53 23.70
C CYS A 31 4.43 1.78 25.15
N LYS A 32 4.67 0.79 26.03
CA LYS A 32 4.58 1.02 27.47
C LYS A 32 5.67 1.99 27.92
N ALA A 33 5.42 2.75 28.99
CA ALA A 33 6.44 3.56 29.64
C ALA A 33 7.72 2.73 29.91
N GLY A 34 8.89 3.35 29.65
CA GLY A 34 10.19 2.67 29.65
C GLY A 34 10.59 2.01 28.32
N PHE A 35 9.75 2.14 27.28
CA PHE A 35 10.02 1.67 25.93
C PHE A 35 9.66 2.74 24.89
N ALA A 36 10.27 2.69 23.71
CA ALA A 36 9.94 3.56 22.59
C ALA A 36 9.87 2.77 21.26
N PRO A 37 9.02 3.18 20.30
CA PRO A 37 8.86 2.47 19.04
C PRO A 37 9.95 2.86 18.03
N VAL A 38 10.77 1.89 17.65
CA VAL A 38 11.79 1.99 16.59
C VAL A 38 11.52 0.91 15.55
N ASP A 39 11.35 1.32 14.29
CA ASP A 39 10.91 0.45 13.18
C ASP A 39 9.65 -0.38 13.52
N GLY A 40 8.74 0.19 14.32
CA GLY A 40 7.52 -0.49 14.74
C GLY A 40 7.70 -1.52 15.86
N VAL A 41 8.89 -1.62 16.46
CA VAL A 41 9.21 -2.51 17.59
C VAL A 41 9.48 -1.68 18.84
N CYS A 42 8.90 -2.08 19.97
CA CYS A 42 9.17 -1.45 21.26
C CYS A 42 10.54 -1.86 21.78
N VAL A 43 11.47 -0.90 21.82
CA VAL A 43 12.81 -1.08 22.38
C VAL A 43 12.89 -0.40 23.75
N SER A 44 13.62 -1.02 24.68
CA SER A 44 13.82 -0.48 26.03
C SER A 44 14.55 0.87 25.97
N THR A 45 14.11 1.83 26.77
CA THR A 45 14.75 3.14 26.91
C THR A 45 15.60 3.26 28.17
N THR A 46 15.48 2.30 29.09
CA THR A 46 16.14 2.32 30.40
C THR A 46 17.40 1.46 30.43
N THR A 47 17.49 0.44 29.58
CA THR A 47 18.67 -0.45 29.52
C THR A 47 19.69 -0.02 28.47
N ARG A 48 19.24 0.64 27.40
CA ARG A 48 20.09 1.21 26.34
C ARG A 48 19.35 2.35 25.65
N ALA A 49 20.07 3.38 25.24
CA ALA A 49 19.47 4.42 24.40
C ALA A 49 18.98 3.82 23.07
N PRO A 50 17.71 4.04 22.67
CA PRO A 50 17.19 3.54 21.42
C PRO A 50 17.86 4.25 20.24
N THR A 51 18.34 3.47 19.27
CA THR A 51 19.00 4.03 18.08
C THR A 51 18.02 4.88 17.28
N GLY A 52 18.42 6.09 16.91
CA GLY A 52 17.63 6.96 16.05
C GLY A 52 16.41 7.61 16.72
N CYS A 53 16.22 7.45 18.04
CA CYS A 53 15.05 7.91 18.78
C CYS A 53 15.45 8.65 20.05
N THR A 54 14.88 9.84 20.25
CA THR A 54 14.87 10.52 21.55
C THR A 54 13.60 10.09 22.30
N PRO A 55 13.70 9.29 23.37
CA PRO A 55 12.54 8.73 24.03
C PRO A 55 11.78 9.77 24.85
N GLY A 56 10.45 9.75 24.75
CA GLY A 56 9.52 10.43 25.64
C GLY A 56 9.13 9.59 26.85
N THR A 57 8.34 10.17 27.75
CA THR A 57 7.85 9.49 28.97
C THR A 57 6.58 8.68 28.75
N ASP A 58 5.89 8.90 27.63
CA ASP A 58 4.57 8.33 27.32
C ASP A 58 4.64 7.10 26.40
N GLY A 59 5.85 6.55 26.21
CA GLY A 59 6.10 5.41 25.37
C GLY A 59 6.24 5.74 23.88
N THR A 60 6.68 6.96 23.56
CA THR A 60 6.91 7.43 22.18
C THR A 60 8.33 7.97 22.00
N CYS A 61 8.71 8.26 20.75
CA CYS A 61 9.86 9.09 20.42
C CYS A 61 9.39 10.54 20.23
N THR A 62 10.08 11.49 20.88
CA THR A 62 9.81 12.94 20.73
C THR A 62 10.55 13.54 19.54
N ALA A 63 11.68 12.94 19.17
CA ALA A 63 12.46 13.28 17.99
C ALA A 63 13.16 12.03 17.45
N CYS A 64 13.57 12.09 16.20
CA CYS A 64 14.40 11.08 15.56
C CYS A 64 15.72 11.69 15.08
N THR A 65 16.69 10.86 14.72
CA THR A 65 17.99 11.32 14.21
C THR A 65 18.39 10.58 12.94
N ASP A 66 19.45 11.05 12.29
CA ASP A 66 20.09 10.36 11.16
C ASP A 66 19.11 10.10 9.99
N THR A 67 19.02 8.84 9.55
CA THR A 67 18.14 8.35 8.49
C THR A 67 16.78 7.87 9.01
N TYR A 68 16.50 8.06 10.30
CA TYR A 68 15.18 7.82 10.86
C TYR A 68 14.30 9.05 10.66
N PHE A 69 13.00 8.84 10.55
CA PHE A 69 12.01 9.92 10.55
C PHE A 69 10.91 9.67 11.57
N LEU A 70 10.40 10.77 12.12
CA LEU A 70 9.31 10.75 13.09
C LEU A 70 7.97 10.54 12.37
N GLN A 71 7.24 9.50 12.76
CA GLN A 71 5.84 9.30 12.34
C GLN A 71 5.01 8.77 13.51
N SER A 72 3.90 9.41 13.82
CA SER A 72 2.92 8.90 14.81
C SER A 72 3.53 8.50 16.17
N GLY A 73 4.60 9.19 16.60
CA GLY A 73 5.29 8.92 17.87
C GLY A 73 6.37 7.82 17.82
N GLY A 74 6.78 7.35 16.64
CA GLY A 74 7.90 6.42 16.49
C GLY A 74 8.91 6.86 15.44
N CYS A 75 10.10 6.27 15.50
CA CYS A 75 11.19 6.50 14.56
C CYS A 75 11.34 5.32 13.61
N TYR A 76 11.30 5.59 12.30
CA TYR A 76 11.35 4.55 11.28
C TYR A 76 12.41 4.88 10.24
N GLN A 77 13.06 3.86 9.68
CA GLN A 77 13.97 4.05 8.55
C GLN A 77 13.23 4.08 7.22
N SER A 78 13.58 4.99 6.31
CA SER A 78 13.01 5.04 4.96
C SER A 78 13.41 3.85 4.07
N THR A 79 14.40 3.06 4.50
CA THR A 79 14.90 1.88 3.76
C THR A 79 14.36 0.56 4.30
N LYS A 80 13.62 0.59 5.41
CA LYS A 80 13.17 -0.62 6.12
C LYS A 80 11.67 -0.60 6.35
N TYR A 81 11.06 -1.77 6.39
CA TYR A 81 9.65 -1.90 6.76
C TYR A 81 9.45 -1.57 8.26
N PRO A 82 8.41 -0.80 8.65
CA PRO A 82 7.39 -0.18 7.80
C PRO A 82 7.77 1.20 7.23
N GLY A 83 8.86 1.82 7.65
CA GLY A 83 9.19 3.19 7.28
C GLY A 83 9.28 3.46 5.77
N ASN A 84 9.81 2.51 4.99
CA ASN A 84 9.92 2.59 3.53
C ASN A 84 8.57 2.72 2.80
N THR A 85 7.48 2.29 3.44
CA THR A 85 6.15 2.46 2.87
C THR A 85 5.67 3.91 3.03
N LEU A 86 6.13 4.63 4.07
CA LEU A 86 5.71 6.01 4.40
C LEU A 86 6.59 7.06 3.73
N CYS A 87 7.89 6.80 3.74
CA CYS A 87 8.90 7.76 3.40
C CYS A 87 9.93 7.11 2.48
N SER A 88 10.19 7.72 1.33
CA SER A 88 11.20 7.25 0.38
C SER A 88 12.59 7.81 0.70
N ASN A 89 12.67 8.93 1.42
CA ASN A 89 13.94 9.53 1.85
C ASN A 89 13.78 10.26 3.19
N ALA A 90 14.68 9.97 4.13
CA ALA A 90 14.70 10.56 5.46
C ALA A 90 16.10 11.11 5.80
N ALA A 91 16.12 12.28 6.43
CA ALA A 91 17.35 12.93 6.89
C ALA A 91 17.07 13.79 8.13
N GLY A 92 18.01 13.82 9.06
CA GLY A 92 17.96 14.68 10.24
C GLY A 92 16.74 14.43 11.13
N GLY A 93 16.26 13.17 11.21
CA GLY A 93 15.08 12.84 12.00
C GLY A 93 13.73 13.07 11.31
N LYS A 94 13.74 13.46 10.03
CA LYS A 94 12.55 13.89 9.29
C LYS A 94 12.43 13.16 7.97
N CYS A 95 11.19 12.95 7.51
CA CYS A 95 10.95 12.53 6.14
C CYS A 95 11.11 13.75 5.23
N THR A 96 11.86 13.59 4.13
CA THR A 96 12.04 14.62 3.11
C THR A 96 11.22 14.34 1.86
N ALA A 97 10.81 13.09 1.64
CA ALA A 97 9.97 12.68 0.53
C ALA A 97 8.96 11.60 0.95
N CYS A 98 7.68 11.95 0.97
CA CYS A 98 6.62 11.02 1.34
C CYS A 98 6.21 10.13 0.17
N THR A 99 6.06 8.84 0.42
CA THR A 99 5.70 7.85 -0.60
C THR A 99 4.26 8.03 -1.12
N ASN A 100 3.40 8.70 -0.35
CA ASN A 100 2.02 8.99 -0.75
C ASN A 100 1.88 10.22 -1.67
N GLY A 101 2.99 10.86 -2.05
CA GLY A 101 3.01 12.04 -2.92
C GLY A 101 2.70 13.37 -2.23
N GLN A 102 2.49 13.37 -0.91
CA GLN A 102 2.31 14.59 -0.13
C GLN A 102 3.65 15.23 0.25
N GLN A 103 3.61 16.51 0.61
CA GLN A 103 4.76 17.16 1.26
C GLN A 103 4.81 16.75 2.73
N ALA A 104 6.02 16.48 3.24
CA ALA A 104 6.23 16.26 4.65
C ALA A 104 5.92 17.54 5.44
N ASP A 105 5.40 17.39 6.65
CA ASP A 105 5.13 18.50 7.56
C ASP A 105 6.44 19.22 7.90
N GLY A 106 6.48 20.55 7.70
CA GLY A 106 7.71 21.33 7.85
C GLY A 106 8.27 21.34 9.28
N SER A 107 7.42 21.15 10.29
CA SER A 107 7.83 21.17 11.69
C SER A 107 8.30 19.80 12.16
N SER A 108 7.51 18.76 11.97
CA SER A 108 7.77 17.41 12.45
C SER A 108 8.56 16.54 11.46
N GLY A 109 8.44 16.82 10.16
CA GLY A 109 8.94 15.93 9.10
C GLY A 109 8.09 14.68 8.92
N SER A 110 6.89 14.62 9.50
CA SER A 110 5.96 13.50 9.32
C SER A 110 5.20 13.61 8.01
N CYS A 111 4.84 12.48 7.42
CA CYS A 111 4.04 12.42 6.22
C CYS A 111 2.55 12.51 6.56
N PRO A 112 1.81 13.51 6.04
CA PRO A 112 0.37 13.59 6.19
C PRO A 112 -0.32 12.38 5.55
N ALA A 113 -1.41 11.89 6.14
CA ALA A 113 -2.18 10.81 5.54
C ALA A 113 -3.14 11.30 4.45
N CYS A 114 -3.36 10.44 3.45
CA CYS A 114 -4.46 10.58 2.50
C CYS A 114 -5.77 10.07 3.11
N ASP A 115 -6.89 10.31 2.43
CA ASP A 115 -8.14 9.61 2.73
C ASP A 115 -7.90 8.08 2.79
N PRO A 116 -8.55 7.33 3.69
CA PRO A 116 -8.33 5.88 3.86
C PRO A 116 -8.57 5.03 2.61
N THR A 117 -9.24 5.55 1.58
CA THR A 117 -9.47 4.88 0.28
C THR A 117 -8.34 5.12 -0.73
N CYS A 118 -7.44 6.06 -0.43
CA CYS A 118 -6.47 6.62 -1.37
C CYS A 118 -5.04 6.25 -1.01
N LYS A 119 -4.35 5.61 -1.96
CA LYS A 119 -2.94 5.24 -1.84
C LYS A 119 -2.03 6.46 -1.95
N THR A 120 -2.35 7.36 -2.87
CA THR A 120 -1.69 8.66 -3.05
C THR A 120 -2.73 9.73 -3.27
N CYS A 121 -2.43 10.96 -2.86
CA CYS A 121 -3.37 12.09 -2.91
C CYS A 121 -2.62 13.40 -3.14
N THR A 122 -3.36 14.43 -3.57
CA THR A 122 -2.88 15.81 -3.66
C THR A 122 -3.24 16.62 -2.42
N THR A 123 -4.31 16.24 -1.72
CA THR A 123 -4.76 16.92 -0.50
C THR A 123 -4.89 15.91 0.65
N LYS A 124 -4.37 16.29 1.82
CA LYS A 124 -4.48 15.51 3.07
C LYS A 124 -5.94 15.20 3.38
N GLU A 125 -6.22 13.93 3.67
CA GLU A 125 -7.53 13.44 4.16
C GLU A 125 -8.77 13.84 3.32
N ASP A 126 -8.59 14.19 2.05
CA ASP A 126 -9.70 14.53 1.15
C ASP A 126 -10.05 13.34 0.22
N PRO A 127 -11.26 12.76 0.33
CA PRO A 127 -11.71 11.66 -0.53
C PRO A 127 -11.87 12.04 -2.00
N ASN A 128 -11.83 13.33 -2.36
CA ASN A 128 -11.95 13.83 -3.72
C ASN A 128 -10.63 14.34 -4.30
N ALA A 129 -9.50 14.08 -3.63
CA ALA A 129 -8.18 14.55 -4.06
C ALA A 129 -7.20 13.39 -4.28
N CYS A 130 -7.69 12.27 -4.82
CA CYS A 130 -6.94 11.03 -4.91
C CYS A 130 -6.28 10.84 -6.27
N SER A 131 -4.98 10.56 -6.21
CA SER A 131 -4.14 10.34 -7.39
C SER A 131 -4.08 8.86 -7.74
N ALA A 132 -4.02 7.98 -6.73
CA ALA A 132 -4.08 6.53 -6.87
C ALA A 132 -4.87 5.91 -5.73
N CYS A 133 -5.54 4.79 -6.01
CA CYS A 133 -6.38 4.08 -5.05
C CYS A 133 -5.66 2.88 -4.45
N PHE A 134 -6.06 2.46 -3.26
CA PHE A 134 -5.64 1.18 -2.71
C PHE A 134 -6.26 0.01 -3.49
N SER A 135 -5.67 -1.18 -3.38
CA SER A 135 -6.30 -2.41 -3.86
C SER A 135 -7.70 -2.58 -3.26
N GLY A 136 -8.64 -3.06 -4.08
CA GLY A 136 -10.06 -3.12 -3.72
C GLY A 136 -10.85 -1.84 -4.02
N TYR A 137 -10.19 -0.83 -4.61
CA TYR A 137 -10.81 0.40 -5.07
C TYR A 137 -10.38 0.73 -6.51
N TYR A 138 -11.30 1.23 -7.34
CA TYR A 138 -11.01 1.79 -8.65
C TYR A 138 -11.06 3.32 -8.63
N LYS A 139 -10.40 3.96 -9.59
CA LYS A 139 -10.38 5.42 -9.70
C LYS A 139 -11.60 5.91 -10.51
N SER A 140 -12.41 6.79 -9.91
CA SER A 140 -13.48 7.52 -10.59
C SER A 140 -13.20 9.02 -10.50
N GLY A 141 -12.67 9.60 -11.57
CA GLY A 141 -12.14 10.96 -11.55
C GLY A 141 -11.02 11.11 -10.52
N THR A 142 -11.28 11.84 -9.45
CA THR A 142 -10.35 12.05 -8.31
C THR A 142 -10.76 11.30 -7.04
N LYS A 143 -11.74 10.39 -7.14
CA LYS A 143 -12.24 9.57 -6.03
C LYS A 143 -11.80 8.13 -6.18
N CYS A 144 -11.74 7.43 -5.05
CA CYS A 144 -11.51 6.00 -5.00
C CYS A 144 -12.78 5.28 -4.52
N ILE A 145 -13.36 4.47 -5.39
CA ILE A 145 -14.64 3.78 -5.15
C ILE A 145 -14.38 2.29 -4.99
N ALA A 146 -15.02 1.65 -4.02
CA ALA A 146 -14.83 0.23 -3.77
C ALA A 146 -15.26 -0.61 -4.99
N CYS A 147 -14.55 -1.71 -5.28
CA CYS A 147 -14.79 -2.51 -6.47
C CYS A 147 -16.21 -3.06 -6.60
N ASP A 148 -16.92 -3.26 -5.49
CA ASP A 148 -18.30 -3.77 -5.44
C ASP A 148 -19.36 -2.65 -5.54
N LYS A 149 -18.94 -1.40 -5.71
CA LYS A 149 -19.84 -0.24 -5.77
C LYS A 149 -19.84 0.39 -7.15
N ASP A 150 -20.99 0.94 -7.50
CA ASP A 150 -21.18 1.74 -8.71
C ASP A 150 -20.84 3.21 -8.43
N ASP A 151 -20.40 3.92 -9.46
CA ASP A 151 -20.29 5.37 -9.46
C ASP A 151 -20.64 5.92 -10.86
N GLY A 152 -21.82 6.54 -10.97
CA GLY A 152 -22.39 6.97 -12.24
C GLY A 152 -22.51 5.83 -13.25
N SER A 153 -21.79 5.96 -14.37
CA SER A 153 -21.77 4.99 -15.47
C SER A 153 -20.76 3.85 -15.29
N ILE A 154 -19.94 3.91 -14.23
CA ILE A 154 -19.01 2.83 -13.89
C ILE A 154 -19.73 1.83 -13.00
N LYS A 155 -19.69 0.55 -13.38
CA LYS A 155 -20.36 -0.54 -12.68
C LYS A 155 -19.37 -1.39 -11.90
N GLY A 156 -19.62 -1.53 -10.60
CA GLY A 156 -18.85 -2.38 -9.70
C GLY A 156 -19.15 -3.86 -9.94
N VAL A 157 -18.24 -4.73 -9.50
CA VAL A 157 -18.43 -6.17 -9.53
C VAL A 157 -18.08 -6.77 -8.16
N PRO A 158 -19.02 -7.50 -7.52
CA PRO A 158 -18.79 -8.10 -6.21
C PRO A 158 -17.82 -9.29 -6.26
N ASN A 159 -17.27 -9.67 -5.11
CA ASN A 159 -16.41 -10.85 -4.89
C ASN A 159 -15.02 -10.81 -5.58
N TYR A 160 -14.45 -9.61 -5.71
CA TYR A 160 -13.10 -9.43 -6.20
C TYR A 160 -12.23 -8.62 -5.23
N LEU A 161 -10.97 -9.02 -5.12
CA LEU A 161 -9.99 -8.41 -4.21
C LEU A 161 -9.38 -7.13 -4.80
N SER A 162 -9.29 -7.03 -6.13
CA SER A 162 -8.74 -5.87 -6.82
C SER A 162 -9.51 -5.61 -8.12
N CYS A 163 -9.53 -4.34 -8.54
CA CYS A 163 -10.16 -3.95 -9.79
C CYS A 163 -9.45 -2.72 -10.37
N LYS A 164 -9.75 -2.44 -11.63
CA LYS A 164 -9.30 -1.26 -12.37
C LYS A 164 -10.49 -0.63 -13.08
N GLU A 165 -10.50 0.69 -13.12
CA GLU A 165 -11.47 1.48 -13.86
C GLU A 165 -11.45 1.15 -15.38
N PRO A 166 -12.62 1.23 -16.04
CA PRO A 166 -12.72 1.07 -17.48
C PRO A 166 -11.91 2.15 -18.23
N ALA A 167 -11.46 1.83 -19.45
CA ALA A 167 -10.70 2.76 -20.29
C ALA A 167 -11.55 3.98 -20.72
N SER A 168 -12.85 3.75 -20.93
CA SER A 168 -13.87 4.79 -21.03
C SER A 168 -14.42 5.10 -19.64
N SER A 169 -14.85 6.34 -19.37
CA SER A 169 -15.54 6.75 -18.12
C SER A 169 -16.95 6.13 -17.94
N SER A 170 -17.19 4.99 -18.59
CA SER A 170 -18.41 4.23 -18.62
C SER A 170 -18.08 2.77 -18.87
N GLY A 171 -18.73 1.86 -18.16
CA GLY A 171 -18.53 0.41 -18.28
C GLY A 171 -18.28 -0.27 -16.94
N ALA A 172 -18.20 -1.60 -16.96
CA ALA A 172 -17.86 -2.37 -15.78
C ALA A 172 -16.36 -2.28 -15.45
N VAL A 173 -16.02 -2.30 -14.16
CA VAL A 173 -14.63 -2.38 -13.72
C VAL A 173 -14.00 -3.71 -14.12
N THR A 174 -12.73 -3.67 -14.54
CA THR A 174 -11.97 -4.90 -14.80
C THR A 174 -11.50 -5.45 -13.47
N CYS A 175 -11.89 -6.66 -13.13
CA CYS A 175 -11.55 -7.25 -11.84
C CYS A 175 -10.40 -8.25 -11.92
N TYR A 176 -9.58 -8.25 -10.88
CA TYR A 176 -8.43 -9.13 -10.71
C TYR A 176 -8.54 -9.84 -9.37
N VAL A 177 -8.26 -11.15 -9.38
CA VAL A 177 -8.28 -12.03 -8.20
C VAL A 177 -9.68 -12.15 -7.57
N LYS A 178 -10.31 -13.31 -7.76
CA LYS A 178 -11.58 -13.67 -7.12
C LYS A 178 -11.33 -14.07 -5.66
N THR A 179 -12.22 -13.68 -4.76
CA THR A 179 -12.15 -14.07 -3.34
C THR A 179 -12.74 -15.46 -3.08
N ASP A 180 -13.35 -16.09 -4.09
CA ASP A 180 -13.92 -17.43 -3.97
C ASP A 180 -12.84 -18.50 -4.11
N GLY A 181 -12.39 -19.04 -2.97
CA GLY A 181 -11.55 -20.23 -2.87
C GLY A 181 -12.27 -21.53 -3.25
N THR A 182 -13.14 -21.50 -4.27
CA THR A 182 -13.82 -22.69 -4.77
C THR A 182 -13.01 -23.22 -5.96
N ASN A 183 -12.15 -24.20 -5.70
CA ASN A 183 -11.67 -25.12 -6.73
C ASN A 183 -12.88 -25.95 -7.19
N ASN A 184 -13.67 -25.41 -8.10
CA ASN A 184 -14.63 -26.21 -8.84
C ASN A 184 -14.65 -25.72 -10.28
N GLY A 185 -14.21 -26.59 -11.19
CA GLY A 185 -14.29 -26.39 -12.62
C GLY A 185 -15.75 -26.15 -13.01
N GLY A 186 -16.05 -24.92 -13.41
CA GLY A 186 -17.42 -24.50 -13.69
C GLY A 186 -17.46 -23.07 -14.19
N SER A 187 -16.93 -22.87 -15.40
CA SER A 187 -17.05 -21.62 -16.15
C SER A 187 -18.48 -21.48 -16.69
N THR A 188 -19.23 -20.53 -16.17
CA THR A 188 -20.42 -19.91 -16.77
C THR A 188 -20.58 -18.53 -16.14
N ASN A 189 -20.59 -17.35 -16.78
CA ASN A 189 -20.65 -16.86 -18.16
C ASN A 189 -20.02 -15.44 -18.13
N LYS A 190 -19.11 -15.06 -19.03
CA LYS A 190 -19.35 -14.38 -20.33
C LYS A 190 -19.66 -12.88 -20.21
N SER A 191 -18.60 -12.08 -20.26
CA SER A 191 -18.62 -10.69 -20.77
C SER A 191 -17.32 -10.42 -21.53
N GLY A 192 -17.42 -10.49 -22.85
CA GLY A 192 -16.59 -9.81 -23.85
C GLY A 192 -15.11 -9.57 -23.57
N LEU A 193 -14.29 -10.63 -23.59
CA LEU A 193 -12.94 -10.49 -24.13
C LEU A 193 -13.08 -10.59 -25.65
N SER A 194 -12.82 -9.49 -26.34
CA SER A 194 -12.57 -9.52 -27.78
C SER A 194 -11.44 -10.50 -28.02
N THR A 195 -11.77 -11.69 -28.49
CA THR A 195 -10.85 -12.61 -29.13
C THR A 195 -10.54 -12.03 -30.53
N GLY A 196 -9.91 -10.87 -30.55
CA GLY A 196 -9.36 -10.25 -31.74
C GLY A 196 -7.91 -10.71 -31.91
N ALA A 197 -7.74 -11.81 -32.65
CA ALA A 197 -6.50 -12.26 -33.29
C ALA A 197 -5.26 -12.46 -32.39
N ILE A 198 -5.16 -13.64 -31.77
CA ILE A 198 -3.85 -14.31 -31.67
C ILE A 198 -3.91 -15.48 -32.63
N ALA A 199 -3.62 -15.19 -33.91
CA ALA A 199 -3.25 -16.21 -34.86
C ALA A 199 -1.94 -16.81 -34.37
N GLY A 200 -1.93 -18.12 -34.13
CA GLY A 200 -0.75 -18.84 -33.68
C GLY A 200 0.39 -18.65 -34.69
N ILE A 201 1.50 -18.07 -34.23
CA ILE A 201 2.75 -18.20 -34.95
C ILE A 201 3.24 -19.63 -34.68
N SER A 202 2.83 -20.54 -35.56
CA SER A 202 3.48 -21.83 -35.70
C SER A 202 4.92 -21.56 -36.13
N VAL A 203 5.86 -21.65 -35.19
CA VAL A 203 7.29 -21.62 -35.49
C VAL A 203 7.62 -22.90 -36.26
N ALA A 204 7.56 -22.82 -37.58
CA ALA A 204 8.15 -23.82 -38.45
C ALA A 204 9.67 -23.70 -38.31
N VAL A 205 10.26 -24.63 -37.56
CA VAL A 205 11.71 -24.82 -37.55
C VAL A 205 12.09 -25.34 -38.93
N ILE A 206 12.54 -24.43 -39.81
CA ILE A 206 13.19 -24.83 -41.06
C ILE A 206 14.59 -25.29 -40.69
N VAL A 207 14.73 -26.60 -40.49
CA VAL A 207 16.03 -27.26 -40.48
C VAL A 207 16.53 -27.24 -41.93
N VAL A 208 17.39 -26.29 -42.27
CA VAL A 208 18.18 -26.37 -43.50
C VAL A 208 19.28 -27.40 -43.26
N VAL A 209 18.98 -28.66 -43.57
CA VAL A 209 20.00 -29.68 -43.81
C VAL A 209 20.46 -29.53 -45.27
N GLY A 210 21.73 -29.15 -45.43
CA GLY A 210 22.54 -29.30 -46.63
C GLY A 210 23.96 -28.90 -46.22
N GLY A 211 24.87 -29.82 -45.92
CA GLY A 211 25.31 -30.92 -46.79
C GLY A 211 26.31 -30.33 -47.77
N LEU A 212 27.59 -30.23 -47.39
CA LEU A 212 28.67 -31.14 -47.78
C LEU A 212 29.42 -30.61 -49.03
N VAL A 213 30.75 -30.76 -48.99
CA VAL A 213 31.74 -30.60 -50.09
C VAL A 213 32.09 -29.13 -50.39
N GLY A 214 33.34 -28.67 -50.33
CA GLY A 214 34.64 -29.31 -50.14
C GLY A 214 35.72 -28.41 -50.76
N PHE A 215 36.95 -28.61 -50.31
CA PHE A 215 38.19 -28.50 -51.09
C PHE A 215 38.59 -27.17 -51.75
N LEU A 216 39.83 -26.78 -51.39
CA LEU A 216 40.91 -26.30 -52.26
C LEU A 216 41.24 -24.78 -52.25
N CYS A 217 42.53 -24.54 -51.97
CA CYS A 217 43.36 -23.32 -52.07
C CYS A 217 43.32 -22.34 -50.89
#